data_AF-A0A4Q0IV67-F1
#
_entry.id   AF-A0A4Q0IV67-F1
#
_cell.length_a   1.000
_cell.length_b   1.000
_cell.length_c   1.000
_cell.angle_alpha   90.00
_cell.angle_beta   90.00
_cell.angle_gamma   90.00
#
_symmetry.space_group_name_H-M   'P 1'
#
loop_
_entity.id
_entity.type
_entity.pdbx_description
1 polymer ?
#
loop_
_entity_poly.entity_id
_entity_poly.type
_entity_poly.pdbx_seq_one_letter_code
_entity_poly.pdbx_strand_id
1 'polypeptide(L)'
;MRRLLGLLFAALIWVNAVEAQELNCTVEVNSQQIEGTNKNVFDALQEGISTYMNETKFSNAVFSPNEKIECRLFLTVAEYSDDRIKGELQLQLSRPVYNSTYTTTLFNFRDTKVEFGYREGDPLIYNENTVDNNLTAILDYYANLFLAIDFDSFSPKGGQPFYDRAQSIVQQAQSIGEVGWRTFEDTKNRAAVLSSYTDTNTSGIRNLLYDYHRRGLDEMVTSPDKGRAVITESLKELKGIADSSPMSVALSLFRDSKLDELVNIYSKAPANERETAYDILQPIYPTESERLDKIKKGSENQ
;
A
#
# COMPACT_ATOMS: atom_id res chain seq x y z
N MET A 1 -37.34 -33.52 -27.90
CA MET A 1 -36.32 -32.49 -28.21
C MET A 1 -36.59 -31.12 -27.54
N ARG A 2 -37.81 -30.57 -27.54
CA ARG A 2 -38.12 -29.28 -26.85
C ARG A 2 -37.86 -29.26 -25.33
N ARG A 3 -38.03 -30.40 -24.63
CA ARG A 3 -37.76 -30.51 -23.18
C ARG A 3 -36.26 -30.65 -22.84
N LEU A 4 -35.44 -31.11 -23.78
CA LEU A 4 -33.98 -31.22 -23.63
C LEU A 4 -33.29 -29.86 -23.87
N LEU A 5 -33.84 -29.01 -24.75
CA LEU A 5 -33.36 -27.63 -24.92
C LEU A 5 -33.60 -26.76 -23.69
N GLY A 6 -34.71 -26.96 -22.96
CA GLY A 6 -34.99 -26.21 -21.72
C GLY A 6 -34.02 -26.54 -20.58
N LEU A 7 -33.55 -27.78 -20.50
CA LEU A 7 -32.55 -28.22 -19.51
C LEU A 7 -31.14 -27.71 -19.86
N LEU A 8 -30.82 -27.58 -21.16
CA LEU A 8 -29.57 -26.96 -21.62
C LEU A 8 -29.53 -25.44 -21.39
N PHE A 9 -30.68 -24.76 -21.47
CA PHE A 9 -30.76 -23.32 -21.19
C PHE A 9 -30.76 -23.00 -19.68
N ALA A 10 -31.28 -23.90 -18.84
CA ALA A 10 -31.22 -23.77 -17.38
C ALA A 10 -29.82 -24.02 -16.80
N ALA A 11 -28.98 -24.81 -17.49
CA ALA A 11 -27.58 -25.04 -17.12
C ALA A 11 -26.65 -23.85 -17.45
N LEU A 12 -27.11 -22.87 -18.23
CA LEU A 12 -26.35 -21.69 -18.65
C LEU A 12 -26.50 -20.48 -17.72
N ILE A 13 -27.26 -20.59 -16.62
CA ILE A 13 -27.58 -19.47 -15.70
C ILE A 13 -26.85 -19.59 -14.35
N TRP A 14 -25.98 -20.59 -14.16
CA TRP A 14 -25.25 -20.79 -12.90
C TRP A 14 -23.73 -20.59 -13.01
N VAL A 15 -23.30 -19.62 -13.81
CA VAL A 15 -21.99 -19.01 -13.58
C VAL A 15 -22.23 -17.80 -12.70
N ASN A 16 -22.46 -18.06 -11.40
CA ASN A 16 -22.13 -17.05 -10.41
C ASN A 16 -20.61 -16.84 -10.59
N ALA A 17 -20.23 -15.77 -11.27
CA ALA A 17 -18.90 -15.23 -11.14
C ALA A 17 -18.75 -15.01 -9.63
N VAL A 18 -17.97 -15.87 -8.99
CA VAL A 18 -17.45 -15.58 -7.66
C VAL A 18 -16.70 -14.27 -7.88
N GLU A 19 -17.30 -13.16 -7.44
CA GLU A 19 -16.64 -11.87 -7.50
C GLU A 19 -15.40 -12.02 -6.63
N ALA A 20 -14.25 -12.20 -7.29
CA ALA A 20 -13.01 -12.37 -6.57
C ALA A 20 -12.73 -11.06 -5.85
N GLN A 21 -12.58 -11.16 -4.55
CA GLN A 21 -12.20 -10.01 -3.74
C GLN A 21 -10.75 -9.65 -4.02
N GLU A 22 -10.52 -8.34 -4.04
CA GLU A 22 -9.38 -7.69 -4.68
C GLU A 22 -8.11 -7.83 -3.83
N LEU A 23 -8.29 -7.89 -2.52
CA LEU A 23 -7.23 -7.93 -1.53
C LEU A 23 -7.08 -9.35 -0.95
N ASN A 24 -5.84 -9.67 -0.57
CA ASN A 24 -5.46 -10.76 0.31
C ASN A 24 -4.65 -10.18 1.48
N CYS A 25 -5.37 -9.61 2.45
CA CYS A 25 -4.80 -8.96 3.61
C CYS A 25 -4.65 -9.93 4.78
N THR A 26 -3.42 -10.08 5.27
CA THR A 26 -3.16 -10.69 6.58
C THR A 26 -3.34 -9.65 7.67
N VAL A 27 -4.22 -9.91 8.63
CA VAL A 27 -4.53 -8.99 9.74
C VAL A 27 -4.11 -9.60 11.07
N GLU A 28 -3.37 -8.82 11.86
CA GLU A 28 -2.95 -9.19 13.21
C GLU A 28 -3.20 -8.04 14.18
N VAL A 29 -3.80 -8.34 15.33
CA VAL A 29 -4.09 -7.38 16.40
C VAL A 29 -3.28 -7.75 17.64
N ASN A 30 -2.27 -6.94 17.96
CA ASN A 30 -1.49 -7.07 19.17
C ASN A 30 -2.10 -6.21 20.29
N SER A 31 -2.68 -6.86 21.29
CA SER A 31 -3.23 -6.24 22.49
C SER A 31 -2.44 -6.59 23.76
N GLN A 32 -1.16 -7.01 23.65
CA GLN A 32 -0.34 -7.45 24.79
C GLN A 32 -0.16 -6.36 25.87
N GLN A 33 -0.18 -5.09 25.48
CA GLN A 33 -0.02 -3.95 26.39
C GLN A 33 -1.30 -3.63 27.18
N ILE A 34 -2.45 -4.19 26.79
CA ILE A 34 -3.73 -3.93 27.46
C ILE A 34 -3.87 -4.83 28.68
N GLU A 35 -4.02 -4.21 29.86
CA GLU A 35 -4.32 -4.91 31.10
C GLU A 35 -5.81 -5.28 31.16
N GLY A 36 -6.13 -6.45 31.70
CA GLY A 36 -7.52 -6.92 31.88
C GLY A 36 -7.82 -8.28 31.24
N THR A 37 -8.99 -8.83 31.58
CA THR A 37 -9.39 -10.20 31.21
C THR A 37 -10.17 -10.31 29.90
N ASN A 38 -10.81 -9.23 29.43
CA ASN A 38 -11.58 -9.29 28.20
C ASN A 38 -10.69 -9.08 26.97
N LYS A 39 -10.04 -10.16 26.52
CA LYS A 39 -9.27 -10.20 25.28
C LYS A 39 -10.12 -10.52 24.04
N ASN A 40 -11.31 -11.07 24.24
CA ASN A 40 -12.21 -11.50 23.16
C ASN A 40 -12.57 -10.35 22.21
N VAL A 41 -12.69 -9.12 22.70
CA VAL A 41 -12.96 -7.94 21.86
C VAL A 41 -11.89 -7.75 20.78
N PHE A 42 -10.62 -8.06 21.06
CA PHE A 42 -9.52 -7.90 20.11
C PHE A 42 -9.46 -9.04 19.10
N ASP A 43 -9.79 -10.26 19.52
CA ASP A 43 -9.90 -11.41 18.62
C ASP A 43 -11.06 -11.20 17.63
N ALA A 44 -12.21 -10.74 18.12
CA ALA A 44 -13.36 -10.36 17.30
C ALA A 44 -13.03 -9.18 16.36
N LEU A 45 -12.28 -8.18 16.83
CA LEU A 45 -11.80 -7.08 15.98
C LEU A 45 -10.90 -7.60 14.85
N GLN A 46 -9.96 -8.49 15.16
CA GLN A 46 -9.07 -9.07 14.16
C GLN A 46 -9.86 -9.83 13.08
N GLU A 47 -10.80 -10.68 13.50
CA GLU A 47 -11.67 -11.43 12.59
C GLU A 47 -12.55 -10.48 11.76
N GLY A 48 -13.12 -9.45 12.39
CA GLY A 48 -13.94 -8.43 11.74
C GLY A 48 -13.16 -7.67 10.66
N ILE A 49 -11.96 -7.15 10.99
CA ILE A 49 -11.11 -6.45 10.03
C ILE A 49 -10.65 -7.39 8.91
N SER A 50 -10.27 -8.63 9.24
CA SER A 50 -9.86 -9.63 8.25
C SER A 50 -10.98 -9.93 7.26
N THR A 51 -12.19 -10.18 7.75
CA THR A 51 -13.38 -10.40 6.93
C THR A 51 -13.67 -9.17 6.08
N TYR A 52 -13.67 -7.99 6.69
CA TYR A 52 -13.96 -6.74 5.98
C TYR A 52 -12.98 -6.49 4.84
N MET A 53 -11.68 -6.61 5.06
CA MET A 53 -10.66 -6.35 4.05
C MET A 53 -10.64 -7.39 2.93
N ASN A 54 -10.95 -8.65 3.23
CA ASN A 54 -10.84 -9.76 2.29
C ASN A 54 -12.16 -10.14 1.60
N GLU A 55 -13.31 -9.75 2.15
CA GLU A 55 -14.63 -10.11 1.62
C GLU A 55 -15.40 -8.92 1.03
N THR A 56 -15.01 -7.69 1.36
CA THR A 56 -15.61 -6.48 0.77
C THR A 56 -15.12 -6.26 -0.65
N LYS A 57 -16.05 -5.82 -1.51
CA LYS A 57 -15.74 -5.35 -2.86
C LYS A 57 -15.55 -3.84 -2.84
N PHE A 58 -14.32 -3.37 -2.96
CA PHE A 58 -14.01 -1.93 -2.97
C PHE A 58 -14.06 -1.34 -4.39
N SER A 59 -14.06 -2.18 -5.43
CA SER A 59 -14.25 -1.72 -6.81
C SER A 59 -14.91 -2.73 -7.75
N ASN A 60 -15.15 -2.28 -8.99
CA ASN A 60 -15.69 -3.12 -10.06
C ASN A 60 -14.61 -3.84 -10.88
N ALA A 61 -13.34 -3.74 -10.50
CA ALA A 61 -12.27 -4.49 -11.15
C ALA A 61 -12.46 -5.99 -10.90
N VAL A 62 -12.13 -6.79 -11.93
CA VAL A 62 -12.24 -8.25 -11.87
C VAL A 62 -10.84 -8.82 -11.66
N PHE A 63 -10.65 -9.55 -10.57
CA PHE A 63 -9.39 -10.18 -10.23
C PHE A 63 -9.47 -11.69 -10.40
N SER A 64 -8.38 -12.32 -10.82
CA SER A 64 -8.20 -13.77 -10.65
C SER A 64 -7.71 -14.06 -9.22
N PRO A 65 -7.94 -15.26 -8.66
CA PRO A 65 -7.41 -15.62 -7.33
C PRO A 65 -5.88 -15.44 -7.20
N ASN A 66 -5.13 -15.58 -8.29
CA ASN A 66 -3.67 -15.40 -8.33
C ASN A 66 -3.24 -13.94 -8.56
N GLU A 67 -4.19 -13.03 -8.77
CA GLU A 67 -3.97 -11.59 -9.00
C GLU A 67 -4.38 -10.77 -7.78
N LYS A 68 -4.81 -11.42 -6.69
CA LYS A 68 -5.14 -10.73 -5.45
C LYS A 68 -3.93 -9.95 -4.93
N ILE A 69 -4.21 -8.77 -4.42
CA ILE A 69 -3.20 -7.85 -3.93
C ILE A 69 -2.81 -8.24 -2.50
N GLU A 70 -1.54 -8.55 -2.30
CA GLU A 70 -1.00 -9.02 -1.01
C GLU A 70 -0.72 -7.83 -0.07
N CYS A 71 -1.43 -7.81 1.06
CA CYS A 71 -1.32 -6.76 2.06
C CYS A 71 -1.17 -7.32 3.48
N ARG A 72 -0.59 -6.51 4.37
CA ARG A 72 -0.51 -6.82 5.80
C ARG A 72 -0.93 -5.61 6.63
N LEU A 73 -1.82 -5.85 7.58
CA LEU A 73 -2.26 -4.90 8.59
C LEU A 73 -1.87 -5.46 9.95
N PHE A 74 -1.04 -4.75 10.69
CA PHE A 74 -0.66 -5.10 12.05
C PHE A 74 -1.03 -3.96 12.98
N LEU A 75 -2.10 -4.15 13.75
CA LEU A 75 -2.62 -3.16 14.71
C LEU A 75 -2.00 -3.44 16.07
N THR A 76 -1.29 -2.47 16.63
CA THR A 76 -0.86 -2.49 18.03
C THR A 76 -1.80 -1.63 18.85
N VAL A 77 -2.52 -2.25 19.79
CA VAL A 77 -3.45 -1.56 20.69
C VAL A 77 -2.67 -1.02 21.89
N ALA A 78 -2.62 0.30 22.02
CA ALA A 78 -1.93 0.99 23.10
C ALA A 78 -2.86 1.31 24.27
N GLU A 79 -4.10 1.70 23.97
CA GLU A 79 -5.11 2.02 24.98
C GLU A 79 -6.48 1.45 24.56
N TYR A 80 -7.24 0.97 25.55
CA TYR A 80 -8.64 0.58 25.39
C TYR A 80 -9.44 1.05 26.61
N SER A 81 -10.31 2.02 26.41
CA SER A 81 -11.19 2.59 27.45
C SER A 81 -12.50 3.04 26.81
N ASP A 82 -13.62 2.83 27.53
CA ASP A 82 -14.94 3.30 27.10
C ASP A 82 -15.31 2.88 25.67
N ASP A 83 -14.98 1.64 25.32
CA ASP A 83 -15.15 1.04 23.98
C ASP A 83 -14.43 1.80 22.86
N ARG A 84 -13.44 2.63 23.19
CA ARG A 84 -12.53 3.27 22.24
C ARG A 84 -11.17 2.60 22.27
N ILE A 85 -10.68 2.29 21.08
CA ILE A 85 -9.36 1.73 20.83
C ILE A 85 -8.48 2.84 20.29
N LYS A 86 -7.28 2.97 20.86
CA LYS A 86 -6.23 3.84 20.37
C LYS A 86 -4.94 3.05 20.23
N GLY A 87 -4.21 3.31 19.16
CA GLY A 87 -3.01 2.55 18.86
C GLY A 87 -2.35 2.99 17.58
N GLU A 88 -1.67 2.03 16.96
CA GLU A 88 -0.87 2.25 15.78
C GLU A 88 -1.11 1.12 14.78
N LEU A 89 -1.20 1.46 13.50
CA LEU A 89 -1.41 0.50 12.42
C LEU A 89 -0.19 0.49 11.51
N GLN A 90 0.51 -0.65 11.46
CA GLN A 90 1.54 -0.90 10.47
C GLN A 90 0.90 -1.51 9.23
N LEU A 91 1.20 -0.93 8.08
CA LEU A 91 0.63 -1.29 6.78
C LEU A 91 1.75 -1.65 5.82
N GLN A 92 1.60 -2.78 5.14
CA GLN A 92 2.49 -3.19 4.07
C GLN A 92 1.68 -3.63 2.85
N LEU A 93 2.13 -3.21 1.67
CA LEU A 93 1.64 -3.66 0.38
C LEU A 93 2.79 -4.30 -0.38
N SER A 94 2.56 -5.45 -1.00
CA SER A 94 3.56 -6.11 -1.82
C SER A 94 2.95 -6.70 -3.07
N ARG A 95 3.78 -6.85 -4.10
CA ARG A 95 3.41 -7.58 -5.32
C ARG A 95 4.51 -8.55 -5.74
N PRO A 96 4.16 -9.64 -6.43
CA PRO A 96 5.15 -10.45 -7.12
C PRO A 96 5.76 -9.67 -8.29
N VAL A 97 7.05 -9.87 -8.53
CA VAL A 97 7.71 -9.47 -9.78
C VAL A 97 7.32 -10.47 -10.86
N TYR A 98 6.92 -9.96 -12.02
CA TYR A 98 6.35 -10.77 -13.09
C TYR A 98 7.33 -11.87 -13.51
N ASN A 99 6.83 -13.11 -13.61
CA ASN A 99 7.64 -14.28 -13.99
C ASN A 99 8.85 -14.56 -13.07
N SER A 100 8.76 -14.18 -11.80
CA SER A 100 9.77 -14.41 -10.77
C SER A 100 9.13 -14.92 -9.47
N THR A 101 9.92 -15.60 -8.63
CA THR A 101 9.52 -15.92 -7.25
C THR A 101 9.80 -14.78 -6.28
N TYR A 102 10.36 -13.67 -6.78
CA TYR A 102 10.70 -12.50 -6.00
C TYR A 102 9.47 -11.63 -5.77
N THR A 103 9.25 -11.21 -4.51
CA THR A 103 8.23 -10.23 -4.15
C THR A 103 8.88 -8.91 -3.78
N THR A 104 8.20 -7.82 -4.10
CA THR A 104 8.67 -6.47 -3.86
C THR A 104 7.63 -5.69 -3.06
N THR A 105 8.10 -4.90 -2.08
CA THR A 105 7.23 -4.06 -1.26
C THR A 105 6.92 -2.78 -2.03
N LEU A 106 5.63 -2.50 -2.25
CA LEU A 106 5.17 -1.27 -2.91
C LEU A 106 4.99 -0.12 -1.91
N PHE A 107 4.53 -0.44 -0.70
CA PHE A 107 4.19 0.53 0.32
C PHE A 107 4.48 -0.06 1.70
N ASN A 108 5.05 0.77 2.58
CA ASN A 108 5.30 0.43 3.97
C ASN A 108 5.11 1.68 4.81
N PHE A 109 4.12 1.69 5.71
CA PHE A 109 3.75 2.88 6.48
C PHE A 109 3.28 2.52 7.88
N ARG A 110 3.69 3.34 8.85
CA ARG A 110 3.23 3.27 10.24
C ARG A 110 2.29 4.43 10.51
N ASP A 111 1.01 4.13 10.61
CA ASP A 111 -0.01 5.09 10.99
C ASP A 111 -0.10 5.17 12.51
N THR A 112 0.33 6.30 13.08
CA THR A 112 0.29 6.55 14.54
C THR A 112 -0.96 7.30 14.96
N LYS A 113 -1.88 7.61 14.04
CA LYS A 113 -3.09 8.40 14.26
C LYS A 113 -4.33 7.52 14.11
N VAL A 114 -4.35 6.43 14.87
CA VAL A 114 -5.41 5.41 14.83
C VAL A 114 -6.18 5.43 16.14
N GLU A 115 -7.42 5.88 16.06
CA GLU A 115 -8.36 5.92 17.18
C GLU A 115 -9.78 5.68 16.66
N PHE A 116 -10.54 4.76 17.24
CA PHE A 116 -11.90 4.47 16.79
C PHE A 116 -12.72 3.82 17.91
N GLY A 117 -14.05 3.91 17.82
CA GLY A 117 -14.96 3.14 18.67
C GLY A 117 -15.13 1.72 18.14
N TYR A 118 -15.13 0.73 19.02
CA TYR A 118 -15.43 -0.66 18.67
C TYR A 118 -15.89 -1.46 19.90
N ARG A 119 -16.99 -2.18 19.75
CA ARG A 119 -17.48 -3.16 20.72
C ARG A 119 -17.50 -4.55 20.12
N GLU A 120 -17.41 -5.55 20.98
CA GLU A 120 -17.59 -6.94 20.58
C GLU A 120 -18.97 -7.13 19.92
N GLY A 121 -18.97 -7.65 18.69
CA GLY A 121 -20.18 -7.87 17.90
C GLY A 121 -20.63 -6.69 17.04
N ASP A 122 -19.92 -5.55 17.06
CA ASP A 122 -20.21 -4.45 16.15
C ASP A 122 -19.93 -4.88 14.69
N PRO A 123 -20.93 -4.85 13.80
CA PRO A 123 -20.71 -5.24 12.41
C PRO A 123 -19.93 -4.16 11.66
N LEU A 124 -18.92 -4.58 10.90
CA LEU A 124 -18.24 -3.70 9.94
C LEU A 124 -19.01 -3.76 8.61
N ILE A 125 -19.74 -2.69 8.31
CA ILE A 125 -20.59 -2.60 7.11
C ILE A 125 -19.95 -1.64 6.13
N TYR A 126 -19.71 -2.11 4.91
CA TYR A 126 -19.20 -1.27 3.84
C TYR A 126 -20.32 -0.37 3.29
N ASN A 127 -20.00 0.91 3.12
CA ASN A 127 -20.88 1.87 2.47
C ASN A 127 -20.06 2.74 1.51
N GLU A 128 -20.33 2.58 0.21
CA GLU A 128 -19.62 3.32 -0.82
C GLU A 128 -19.89 4.83 -0.77
N ASN A 129 -21.05 5.25 -0.24
CA ASN A 129 -21.51 6.63 -0.31
C ASN A 129 -21.23 7.43 0.97
N THR A 130 -21.17 6.77 2.13
CA THR A 130 -21.02 7.43 3.43
C THR A 130 -19.94 6.80 4.29
N VAL A 131 -19.18 7.67 4.96
CA VAL A 131 -18.22 7.28 6.00
C VAL A 131 -18.82 7.67 7.35
N ASP A 132 -19.32 6.69 8.08
CA ASP A 132 -20.06 6.90 9.34
C ASP A 132 -19.27 6.49 10.59
N ASN A 133 -18.24 5.67 10.44
CA ASN A 133 -17.38 5.18 11.51
C ASN A 133 -15.90 5.29 11.12
N ASN A 134 -15.04 5.64 12.08
CA ASN A 134 -13.62 5.85 11.80
C ASN A 134 -12.87 4.55 11.47
N LEU A 135 -13.25 3.42 12.07
CA LEU A 135 -12.61 2.14 11.76
C LEU A 135 -12.82 1.80 10.28
N THR A 136 -14.06 1.82 9.79
CA THR A 136 -14.34 1.55 8.38
C THR A 136 -13.73 2.61 7.48
N ALA A 137 -13.71 3.89 7.88
CA ALA A 137 -13.02 4.96 7.15
C ALA A 137 -11.54 4.64 6.90
N ILE A 138 -10.83 4.19 7.95
CA ILE A 138 -9.41 3.82 7.88
C ILE A 138 -9.22 2.63 6.92
N LEU A 139 -10.06 1.60 7.05
CA LEU A 139 -9.99 0.40 6.21
C LEU A 139 -10.28 0.72 4.74
N ASP A 140 -11.36 1.45 4.46
CA ASP A 140 -11.74 1.89 3.12
C ASP A 140 -10.64 2.75 2.47
N TYR A 141 -10.05 3.66 3.24
CA TYR A 141 -8.95 4.51 2.78
C TYR A 141 -7.76 3.67 2.35
N TYR A 142 -7.30 2.73 3.19
CA TYR A 142 -6.14 1.90 2.86
C TYR A 142 -6.44 0.87 1.77
N ALA A 143 -7.65 0.32 1.71
CA ALA A 143 -8.07 -0.54 0.59
C ALA A 143 -7.95 0.20 -0.74
N ASN A 144 -8.51 1.42 -0.83
CA ASN A 144 -8.44 2.23 -2.06
C ASN A 144 -7.02 2.70 -2.35
N LEU A 145 -6.24 3.08 -1.33
CA LEU A 145 -4.84 3.45 -1.52
C LEU A 145 -4.02 2.28 -2.07
N PHE A 146 -4.23 1.06 -1.55
CA PHE A 146 -3.53 -0.13 -2.01
C PHE A 146 -3.87 -0.47 -3.47
N LEU A 147 -5.16 -0.43 -3.83
CA LEU A 147 -5.60 -0.57 -5.21
C LEU A 147 -4.95 0.49 -6.11
N ALA A 148 -4.91 1.74 -5.67
CA ALA A 148 -4.30 2.83 -6.43
C ALA A 148 -2.81 2.57 -6.73
N ILE A 149 -2.05 2.23 -5.69
CA ILE A 149 -0.60 1.99 -5.80
C ILE A 149 -0.32 0.74 -6.64
N ASP A 150 -1.10 -0.32 -6.45
CA ASP A 150 -0.93 -1.55 -7.22
C ASP A 150 -1.17 -1.32 -8.71
N PHE A 151 -2.28 -0.66 -9.09
CA PHE A 151 -2.58 -0.38 -10.50
C PHE A 151 -1.55 0.55 -11.14
N ASP A 152 -1.07 1.56 -10.42
CA ASP A 152 0.02 2.42 -10.90
C ASP A 152 1.32 1.65 -11.13
N SER A 153 1.57 0.58 -10.36
CA SER A 153 2.75 -0.27 -10.56
C SER A 153 2.67 -1.13 -11.83
N PHE A 154 1.48 -1.34 -12.40
CA PHE A 154 1.26 -2.12 -13.63
C PHE A 154 1.00 -1.27 -14.87
N SER A 155 0.45 -0.07 -14.72
CA SER A 155 0.10 0.83 -15.81
C SER A 155 0.35 2.30 -15.43
N PRO A 156 0.83 3.15 -16.36
CA PRO A 156 1.01 4.57 -16.06
C PRO A 156 -0.31 5.20 -15.59
N LYS A 157 -0.31 5.69 -14.35
CA LYS A 157 -1.46 6.33 -13.70
C LYS A 157 -2.74 5.47 -13.67
N GLY A 158 -2.61 4.15 -13.71
CA GLY A 158 -3.75 3.21 -13.71
C GLY A 158 -4.63 3.31 -12.45
N GLY A 159 -4.06 3.76 -11.33
CA GLY A 159 -4.74 3.85 -10.04
C GLY A 159 -5.61 5.09 -9.81
N GLN A 160 -5.76 5.97 -10.81
CA GLN A 160 -6.48 7.24 -10.65
C GLN A 160 -7.87 7.10 -10.02
N PRO A 161 -8.74 6.17 -10.46
CA PRO A 161 -10.08 6.03 -9.88
C PRO A 161 -10.06 5.75 -8.37
N PHE A 162 -9.06 5.00 -7.90
CA PHE A 162 -8.91 4.64 -6.50
C PHE A 162 -8.33 5.78 -5.67
N TYR A 163 -7.43 6.58 -6.24
CA TYR A 163 -6.99 7.84 -5.60
C TYR A 163 -8.16 8.82 -5.44
N ASP A 164 -9.03 8.93 -6.44
CA ASP A 164 -10.22 9.80 -6.36
C ASP A 164 -11.20 9.32 -5.28
N ARG A 165 -11.36 8.00 -5.13
CA ARG A 165 -12.16 7.42 -4.05
C ARG A 165 -11.52 7.66 -2.68
N ALA A 166 -10.22 7.41 -2.52
CA ALA A 166 -9.48 7.71 -1.30
C ALA A 166 -9.58 9.20 -0.91
N GLN A 167 -9.52 10.10 -1.90
CA GLN A 167 -9.70 11.54 -1.70
C GLN A 167 -11.10 11.89 -1.17
N SER A 168 -12.13 11.22 -1.68
CA SER A 168 -13.50 11.37 -1.20
C SER A 168 -13.64 10.88 0.24
N ILE A 169 -13.01 9.77 0.60
CA ILE A 169 -12.99 9.24 1.98
C ILE A 169 -12.32 10.23 2.93
N VAL A 170 -11.16 10.80 2.56
CA VAL A 170 -10.47 11.82 3.37
C VAL A 170 -11.37 13.03 3.62
N GLN A 171 -12.08 13.53 2.60
CA GLN A 171 -12.99 14.68 2.73
C GLN A 171 -14.18 14.37 3.65
N GLN A 172 -14.77 13.19 3.55
CA GLN A 172 -15.87 12.76 4.40
C GLN A 172 -15.39 12.57 5.85
N ALA A 173 -14.27 11.88 6.06
CA ALA A 173 -13.70 11.60 7.38
C ALA A 173 -13.26 12.87 8.13
N GLN A 174 -12.82 13.91 7.42
CA GLN A 174 -12.54 15.23 8.02
C GLN A 174 -13.77 15.84 8.72
N SER A 175 -14.98 15.53 8.24
CA SER A 175 -16.24 16.02 8.82
C SER A 175 -16.62 15.29 10.12
N ILE A 176 -16.12 14.06 10.32
CA ILE A 176 -16.33 13.26 11.54
C ILE A 176 -15.50 13.83 12.71
N GLY A 177 -14.41 14.54 12.41
CA GLY A 177 -13.56 15.20 13.41
C GLY A 177 -12.52 14.29 14.08
N GLU A 178 -12.32 13.09 13.54
CA GLU A 178 -11.35 12.11 14.03
C GLU A 178 -9.91 12.48 13.64
N VAL A 179 -8.93 11.98 14.42
CA VAL A 179 -7.51 12.28 14.23
C VAL A 179 -6.96 11.68 12.95
N GLY A 180 -5.95 12.32 12.33
CA GLY A 180 -5.19 11.75 11.21
C GLY A 180 -5.77 11.96 9.80
N TRP A 181 -6.90 12.68 9.68
CA TRP A 181 -7.53 13.01 8.39
C TRP A 181 -7.23 14.42 7.88
N ARG A 182 -6.55 15.27 8.66
CA ARG A 182 -6.32 16.69 8.33
C ARG A 182 -4.95 16.91 7.68
N THR A 183 -4.92 17.58 6.54
CA THR A 183 -3.70 17.81 5.75
C THR A 183 -2.61 18.62 6.48
N PHE A 184 -2.99 19.52 7.39
CA PHE A 184 -2.04 20.42 8.07
C PHE A 184 -1.73 20.04 9.52
N GLU A 185 -2.23 18.89 10.00
CA GLU A 185 -1.97 18.43 11.36
C GLU A 185 -0.57 17.83 11.51
N ASP A 186 -0.15 17.04 10.53
CA ASP A 186 1.10 16.30 10.53
C ASP A 186 1.56 16.09 9.08
N THR A 187 2.87 16.04 8.86
CA THR A 187 3.43 15.69 7.54
C THR A 187 3.38 14.18 7.29
N LYS A 188 2.98 13.37 8.28
CA LYS A 188 2.86 11.91 8.20
C LYS A 188 1.53 11.39 8.74
N ASN A 189 0.44 11.76 8.08
CA ASN A 189 -0.89 11.22 8.33
C ASN A 189 -1.56 10.76 7.03
N ARG A 190 -2.79 10.22 7.09
CA ARG A 190 -3.49 9.68 5.92
C ARG A 190 -3.70 10.73 4.83
N ALA A 191 -4.07 11.96 5.18
CA ALA A 191 -4.21 13.03 4.19
C ALA A 191 -2.87 13.36 3.49
N ALA A 192 -1.77 13.44 4.24
CA ALA A 192 -0.44 13.67 3.69
C ALA A 192 0.07 12.49 2.84
N VAL A 193 -0.24 11.25 3.23
CA VAL A 193 0.07 10.05 2.45
C VAL A 193 -0.64 10.10 1.11
N LEU A 194 -1.94 10.41 1.09
CA LEU A 194 -2.67 10.55 -0.16
C LEU A 194 -2.10 11.69 -1.03
N SER A 195 -1.86 12.85 -0.42
CA SER A 195 -1.34 14.03 -1.12
C SER A 195 0.02 13.76 -1.75
N SER A 196 0.83 12.89 -1.15
CA SER A 196 2.10 12.45 -1.71
C SER A 196 1.99 11.82 -3.10
N TYR A 197 0.84 11.22 -3.45
CA TYR A 197 0.56 10.68 -4.78
C TYR A 197 -0.21 11.66 -5.69
N THR A 198 -1.06 12.51 -5.12
CA THR A 198 -2.01 13.32 -5.89
C THR A 198 -1.54 14.75 -6.16
N ASP A 199 -0.70 15.32 -5.30
CA ASP A 199 -0.26 16.71 -5.44
C ASP A 199 0.71 16.87 -6.61
N THR A 200 0.61 17.98 -7.33
CA THR A 200 1.44 18.25 -8.52
C THR A 200 2.95 18.11 -8.24
N ASN A 201 3.41 18.60 -7.09
CA ASN A 201 4.83 18.60 -6.71
C ASN A 201 5.36 17.20 -6.37
N THR A 202 4.49 16.26 -6.00
CA THR A 202 4.90 14.92 -5.54
C THR A 202 4.45 13.79 -6.47
N SER A 203 3.52 14.08 -7.39
CA SER A 203 2.90 13.10 -8.30
C SER A 203 3.88 12.35 -9.22
N GLY A 204 5.11 12.84 -9.36
CA GLY A 204 6.21 12.09 -10.01
C GLY A 204 6.46 10.71 -9.37
N ILE A 205 6.09 10.52 -8.10
CA ILE A 205 6.16 9.23 -7.43
C ILE A 205 5.34 8.14 -8.15
N ARG A 206 4.25 8.54 -8.84
CA ARG A 206 3.40 7.62 -9.60
C ARG A 206 4.05 7.14 -10.88
N ASN A 207 4.84 8.00 -11.54
CA ASN A 207 5.67 7.60 -12.67
C ASN A 207 6.76 6.63 -12.20
N LEU A 208 7.41 6.95 -11.07
CA LEU A 208 8.40 6.08 -10.44
C LEU A 208 7.79 4.70 -10.13
N LEU A 209 6.58 4.62 -9.57
CA LEU A 209 5.92 3.33 -9.32
C LEU A 209 5.82 2.48 -10.60
N TYR A 210 5.37 3.05 -11.70
CA TYR A 210 5.28 2.32 -12.96
C TYR A 210 6.66 1.92 -13.52
N ASP A 211 7.57 2.89 -13.64
CA ASP A 211 8.87 2.67 -14.28
C ASP A 211 9.75 1.72 -13.45
N TYR A 212 9.75 1.86 -12.13
CA TYR A 212 10.53 1.01 -11.23
C TYR A 212 10.06 -0.44 -11.26
N HIS A 213 8.74 -0.68 -11.20
CA HIS A 213 8.21 -2.03 -11.09
C HIS A 213 8.02 -2.69 -12.46
N ARG A 214 7.21 -2.08 -13.34
CA ARG A 214 6.84 -2.71 -14.60
C ARG A 214 7.94 -2.66 -15.66
N ARG A 215 8.66 -1.55 -15.74
CA ARG A 215 9.74 -1.37 -16.74
C ARG A 215 11.14 -1.65 -16.18
N GLY A 216 11.26 -1.69 -14.85
CA GLY A 216 12.47 -2.02 -14.13
C GLY A 216 12.47 -3.49 -13.72
N LEU A 217 11.91 -3.79 -12.54
CA LEU A 217 11.96 -5.12 -11.93
C LEU A 217 11.43 -6.24 -12.84
N ASP A 218 10.26 -6.05 -13.45
CA ASP A 218 9.68 -7.08 -14.34
C ASP A 218 10.55 -7.30 -15.59
N GLU A 219 11.18 -6.24 -16.13
CA GLU A 219 12.08 -6.33 -17.29
C GLU A 219 13.40 -7.00 -16.91
N MET A 220 13.89 -6.82 -15.67
CA MET A 220 15.15 -7.41 -15.19
C MET A 220 15.16 -8.94 -15.25
N VAL A 221 13.99 -9.59 -15.23
CA VAL A 221 13.89 -11.05 -15.41
C VAL A 221 14.40 -11.49 -16.78
N THR A 222 14.23 -10.63 -17.80
CA THR A 222 14.71 -10.89 -19.17
C THR A 222 16.04 -10.20 -19.46
N SER A 223 16.21 -8.98 -18.97
CA SER A 223 17.39 -8.14 -19.20
C SER A 223 17.73 -7.31 -17.96
N PRO A 224 18.59 -7.83 -17.07
CA PRO A 224 18.98 -7.15 -15.84
C PRO A 224 19.52 -5.73 -16.07
N ASP A 225 20.32 -5.53 -17.12
CA ASP A 225 20.93 -4.23 -17.41
C ASP A 225 19.91 -3.20 -17.90
N LYS A 226 18.97 -3.58 -18.77
CA LYS A 226 17.91 -2.67 -19.22
C LYS A 226 16.99 -2.26 -18.08
N GLY A 227 16.52 -3.24 -17.30
CA GLY A 227 15.63 -2.96 -16.18
C GLY A 227 16.31 -2.09 -15.12
N ARG A 228 17.57 -2.38 -14.77
CA ARG A 228 18.33 -1.55 -13.83
C ARG A 228 18.61 -0.13 -14.34
N ALA A 229 18.86 0.05 -15.63
CA ALA A 229 18.98 1.38 -16.22
C ALA A 229 17.67 2.19 -16.08
N VAL A 230 16.51 1.55 -16.30
CA VAL A 230 15.20 2.18 -16.09
C VAL A 230 14.98 2.53 -14.61
N ILE A 231 15.31 1.63 -13.69
CA ILE A 231 15.26 1.90 -12.25
C ILE A 231 16.09 3.13 -11.91
N THR A 232 17.34 3.18 -12.37
CA THR A 232 18.26 4.32 -12.15
C THR A 232 17.68 5.63 -12.66
N GLU A 233 17.07 5.63 -13.84
CA GLU A 233 16.42 6.82 -14.40
C GLU A 233 15.21 7.26 -13.56
N SER A 234 14.38 6.30 -13.13
CA SER A 234 13.19 6.57 -12.32
C SER A 234 13.50 7.21 -10.96
N LEU A 235 14.71 6.98 -10.40
CA LEU A 235 15.14 7.61 -9.15
C LEU A 235 15.21 9.14 -9.25
N LYS A 236 15.31 9.70 -10.46
CA LYS A 236 15.31 11.17 -10.65
C LYS A 236 13.98 11.81 -10.26
N GLU A 237 12.87 11.06 -10.28
CA GLU A 237 11.58 11.55 -9.77
C GLU A 237 11.69 11.89 -8.28
N LEU A 238 12.43 11.10 -7.49
CA LEU A 238 12.67 11.39 -6.06
C LEU A 238 13.43 12.70 -5.86
N LYS A 239 14.38 13.00 -6.74
CA LYS A 239 15.09 14.28 -6.71
C LYS A 239 14.13 15.45 -6.96
N GLY A 240 13.26 15.34 -7.97
CA GLY A 240 12.24 16.36 -8.24
C GLY A 240 11.30 16.59 -7.04
N ILE A 241 10.94 15.51 -6.34
CA ILE A 241 10.15 15.58 -5.10
C ILE A 241 10.95 16.22 -3.97
N ALA A 242 12.21 15.83 -3.78
CA ALA A 242 13.06 16.38 -2.73
C ALA A 242 13.34 17.89 -2.94
N ASP A 243 13.49 18.32 -4.18
CA ASP A 243 13.74 19.73 -4.52
C ASP A 243 12.48 20.59 -4.31
N SER A 244 11.28 20.05 -4.58
CA SER A 244 10.02 20.80 -4.53
C SER A 244 9.24 20.65 -3.21
N SER A 245 9.32 19.49 -2.57
CA SER A 245 8.63 19.16 -1.33
C SER A 245 9.48 18.24 -0.42
N PRO A 246 10.60 18.76 0.16
CA PRO A 246 11.56 17.96 0.94
C PRO A 246 10.97 17.24 2.15
N MET A 247 9.87 17.76 2.71
CA MET A 247 9.18 17.19 3.88
C MET A 247 8.08 16.18 3.50
N SER A 248 7.93 15.86 2.20
CA SER A 248 6.90 14.94 1.73
C SER A 248 7.13 13.54 2.30
N VAL A 249 6.05 12.93 2.76
CA VAL A 249 6.04 11.53 3.21
C VAL A 249 6.40 10.56 2.07
N ALA A 250 6.25 10.95 0.79
CA ALA A 250 6.68 10.15 -0.37
C ALA A 250 8.15 9.70 -0.25
N LEU A 251 9.04 10.58 0.22
CA LEU A 251 10.46 10.26 0.37
C LEU A 251 10.68 9.19 1.45
N SER A 252 9.99 9.29 2.59
CA SER A 252 10.06 8.23 3.61
C SER A 252 9.41 6.92 3.16
N LEU A 253 8.28 6.98 2.45
CA LEU A 253 7.61 5.80 1.92
C LEU A 253 8.51 5.05 0.93
N PHE A 254 9.16 5.77 0.03
CA PHE A 254 10.15 5.18 -0.88
C PHE A 254 11.31 4.58 -0.10
N ARG A 255 11.89 5.34 0.84
CA ARG A 255 13.02 4.87 1.65
C ARG A 255 12.72 3.55 2.35
N ASP A 256 11.58 3.48 3.03
CA ASP A 256 11.18 2.36 3.90
C ASP A 256 10.72 1.13 3.12
N SER A 257 10.46 1.27 1.81
CA SER A 257 10.08 0.16 0.93
C SER A 257 11.21 -0.28 -0.01
N LYS A 258 12.11 0.62 -0.43
CA LYS A 258 13.00 0.39 -1.58
C LYS A 258 14.49 0.42 -1.32
N LEU A 259 15.01 1.06 -0.25
CA LEU A 259 16.46 1.18 -0.12
C LEU A 259 17.18 -0.18 -0.01
N ASP A 260 16.61 -1.15 0.70
CA ASP A 260 17.20 -2.49 0.80
C ASP A 260 17.13 -3.26 -0.53
N GLU A 261 16.07 -3.05 -1.31
CA GLU A 261 15.95 -3.59 -2.67
C GLU A 261 16.99 -2.98 -3.61
N LEU A 262 17.22 -1.66 -3.53
CA LEU A 262 18.27 -0.99 -4.29
C LEU A 262 19.67 -1.48 -3.94
N VAL A 263 19.96 -1.72 -2.66
CA VAL A 263 21.23 -2.36 -2.24
C VAL A 263 21.44 -3.68 -2.98
N ASN A 264 20.39 -4.52 -3.06
CA ASN A 264 20.46 -5.80 -3.76
C ASN A 264 20.61 -5.64 -5.27
N ILE A 265 19.85 -4.74 -5.89
CA ILE A 265 19.90 -4.45 -7.34
C ILE A 265 21.29 -3.96 -7.76
N TYR A 266 21.87 -3.03 -7.00
CA TYR A 266 23.15 -2.40 -7.33
C TYR A 266 24.38 -3.21 -6.88
N SER A 267 24.20 -4.25 -6.07
CA SER A 267 25.29 -5.13 -5.63
C SER A 267 26.14 -5.64 -6.80
N LYS A 268 25.51 -5.99 -7.93
CA LYS A 268 26.16 -6.52 -9.13
C LYS A 268 26.21 -5.52 -10.29
N ALA A 269 25.93 -4.24 -10.03
CA ALA A 269 25.88 -3.23 -11.07
C ALA A 269 27.27 -2.67 -11.45
N PRO A 270 27.45 -2.22 -12.70
CA PRO A 270 28.62 -1.45 -13.12
C PRO A 270 28.89 -0.25 -12.20
N ALA A 271 30.17 0.09 -12.00
CA ALA A 271 30.58 1.16 -11.08
C ALA A 271 29.93 2.53 -11.41
N ASN A 272 29.80 2.87 -12.69
CA ASN A 272 29.17 4.11 -13.12
C ASN A 272 27.66 4.18 -12.75
N GLU A 273 26.94 3.07 -12.86
CA GLU A 273 25.53 2.99 -12.45
C GLU A 273 25.40 3.12 -10.92
N ARG A 274 26.29 2.45 -10.17
CA ARG A 274 26.36 2.56 -8.70
C ARG A 274 26.62 3.99 -8.23
N GLU A 275 27.58 4.67 -8.86
CA GLU A 275 27.91 6.08 -8.59
C GLU A 275 26.71 6.98 -8.89
N THR A 276 26.06 6.79 -10.04
CA THR A 276 24.87 7.59 -10.42
C THR A 276 23.75 7.44 -9.40
N ALA A 277 23.44 6.20 -8.98
CA ALA A 277 22.41 5.95 -7.98
C ALA A 277 22.76 6.57 -6.62
N TYR A 278 24.03 6.44 -6.19
CA TYR A 278 24.52 7.06 -4.97
C TYR A 278 24.38 8.59 -5.00
N ASP A 279 24.79 9.23 -6.10
CA ASP A 279 24.75 10.69 -6.24
C ASP A 279 23.32 11.24 -6.25
N ILE A 280 22.33 10.45 -6.70
CA ILE A 280 20.90 10.81 -6.60
C ILE A 280 20.40 10.65 -5.15
N LEU A 281 20.73 9.52 -4.50
CA LEU A 281 20.12 9.15 -3.23
C LEU A 281 20.78 9.81 -2.01
N GLN A 282 22.09 10.07 -2.06
CA GLN A 282 22.84 10.61 -0.91
C GLN A 282 22.33 11.99 -0.45
N PRO A 283 22.02 12.96 -1.33
CA PRO A 283 21.46 14.24 -0.91
C PRO A 283 20.06 14.11 -0.27
N ILE A 284 19.30 13.08 -0.66
CA ILE A 284 17.93 12.86 -0.19
C ILE A 284 17.93 12.09 1.15
N TYR A 285 18.82 11.11 1.30
CA TYR A 285 18.88 10.20 2.45
C TYR A 285 20.25 10.21 3.15
N PRO A 286 20.77 11.37 3.59
CA PRO A 286 22.14 11.47 4.11
C PRO A 286 22.38 10.62 5.37
N THR A 287 21.33 10.25 6.10
CA THR A 287 21.40 9.40 7.30
C THR A 287 21.48 7.91 6.99
N GLU A 288 21.25 7.50 5.74
CA GLU A 288 21.24 6.10 5.31
C GLU A 288 22.62 5.62 4.84
N SER A 289 23.68 6.12 5.46
CA SER A 289 25.07 5.94 5.03
C SER A 289 25.46 4.48 4.83
N GLU A 290 25.01 3.58 5.71
CA GLU A 290 25.31 2.14 5.56
C GLU A 290 24.75 1.56 4.27
N ARG A 291 23.48 1.87 3.94
CA ARG A 291 22.82 1.36 2.73
C ARG A 291 23.39 2.03 1.49
N LEU A 292 23.63 3.33 1.54
CA LEU A 292 24.24 4.09 0.45
C LEU A 292 25.68 3.63 0.15
N ASP A 293 26.48 3.33 1.17
CA ASP A 293 27.83 2.80 1.00
C ASP A 293 27.81 1.42 0.34
N LYS A 294 26.83 0.56 0.69
CA LYS A 294 26.64 -0.74 0.02
C LYS A 294 26.28 -0.56 -1.45
N ILE A 295 25.40 0.39 -1.79
CA ILE A 295 25.07 0.74 -3.19
C ILE A 295 26.33 1.20 -3.92
N LYS A 296 27.10 2.12 -3.33
CA LYS A 296 28.30 2.69 -3.96
C LYS A 296 29.39 1.67 -4.17
N LYS A 297 29.66 0.78 -3.20
CA LYS A 297 30.74 -0.22 -3.26
C LYS A 297 30.35 -1.47 -4.05
N GLY A 298 29.07 -1.80 -4.14
CA GLY A 298 28.63 -3.07 -4.72
C GLY A 298 29.18 -4.28 -3.97
N SER A 299 29.18 -5.46 -4.61
CA SER A 299 29.75 -6.71 -4.07
C SER A 299 31.28 -6.75 -4.05
N GLU A 300 31.98 -5.62 -4.20
CA GLU A 300 33.43 -5.57 -3.97
C GLU A 300 33.70 -5.69 -2.46
N ASN A 301 33.66 -6.94 -1.96
CA ASN A 301 34.19 -7.52 -0.71
C ASN A 301 33.31 -8.64 -0.12
N GLN A 302 32.83 -9.59 -0.94
CA GLN A 302 32.47 -10.93 -0.47
C GLN A 302 32.94 -12.01 -1.44
#